data_AF-A0A7Y2A8P1-F1
#
_entry.id   AF-A0A7Y2A8P1-F1
#
_cell.length_a   1.000
_cell.length_b   1.000
_cell.length_c   1.000
_cell.angle_alpha   90.00
_cell.angle_beta   90.00
_cell.angle_gamma   90.00
#
_symmetry.space_group_name_H-M   'P 1'
#
loop_
_entity.id
_entity.type
_entity.pdbx_description
1 polymer ?
#
loop_
_entity_poly.entity_id
_entity_poly.type
_entity_poly.pdbx_seq_one_letter_code
_entity_poly.pdbx_strand_id
1 'polypeptide(L)'
;MSVRITAVAKELPPYTRETKEILPFVETWLDGQEERFKRKVLKLFEGAGVDRRYSIMDAEEVFAPTNFEERNAIYMREMRRLGKESLEKALNKAQWKA
;
A
#
# COMPACT_ATOMS: atom_id res chain seq x y z
N MET A 1 13.41 2.59 35.68
CA MET A 1 13.33 3.52 34.51
C MET A 1 12.08 3.18 33.74
N SER A 2 11.29 4.17 33.30
CA SER A 2 10.15 3.93 32.39
C SER A 2 10.51 4.33 30.96
N VAL A 3 10.43 3.38 30.04
CA VAL A 3 10.57 3.63 28.60
C VAL A 3 9.35 4.42 28.13
N ARG A 4 9.57 5.45 27.31
CA ARG A 4 8.52 6.31 26.75
C ARG A 4 8.76 6.54 25.26
N ILE A 5 7.69 6.78 24.51
CA ILE A 5 7.75 7.13 23.09
C ILE A 5 8.09 8.62 22.97
N THR A 6 9.24 8.94 22.36
CA THR A 6 9.69 10.33 22.18
C THR A 6 9.07 10.99 20.96
N ALA A 7 9.00 10.28 19.83
CA ALA A 7 8.43 10.78 18.59
C ALA A 7 7.81 9.65 17.78
N VAL A 8 6.80 10.00 16.99
CA VAL A 8 6.18 9.14 15.98
C VAL A 8 6.08 9.93 14.68
N ALA A 9 6.46 9.27 13.59
CA ALA A 9 6.33 9.76 12.22
C ALA A 9 5.86 8.63 11.31
N LYS A 10 5.40 8.99 10.11
CA LYS A 10 5.04 8.07 9.04
C LYS A 10 5.50 8.62 7.70
N GLU A 11 5.73 7.72 6.76
CA GLU A 11 5.87 8.01 5.35
C GLU A 11 4.78 7.28 4.57
N LEU A 12 4.26 7.92 3.53
CA LEU A 12 3.29 7.29 2.64
C LEU A 12 3.92 7.08 1.26
N PRO A 13 3.67 5.93 0.62
CA PRO A 13 4.12 5.73 -0.75
C PRO A 13 3.33 6.64 -1.71
N PRO A 14 3.88 6.90 -2.92
CA PRO A 14 3.41 7.99 -3.77
C PRO A 14 2.07 7.70 -4.46
N TYR A 15 1.77 6.43 -4.75
CA TYR A 15 0.55 6.09 -5.45
C TYR A 15 -0.61 5.96 -4.47
N THR A 16 -1.78 6.46 -4.90
CA THR A 16 -2.99 6.38 -4.10
C THR A 16 -4.22 6.29 -4.97
N ARG A 17 -5.21 5.52 -4.50
CA ARG A 17 -6.51 5.35 -5.15
C ARG A 17 -7.61 5.24 -4.11
N GLU A 18 -8.77 5.76 -4.44
CA GLU A 18 -10.00 5.52 -3.70
C GLU A 18 -10.57 4.13 -4.03
N THR A 19 -11.37 3.57 -3.14
CA THR A 19 -11.97 2.24 -3.36
C THR A 19 -12.73 2.18 -4.69
N LYS A 20 -13.50 3.22 -5.02
CA LYS A 20 -14.25 3.30 -6.29
C LYS A 20 -13.35 3.25 -7.54
N GLU A 21 -12.12 3.73 -7.43
CA GLU A 21 -11.13 3.72 -8.52
C GLU A 21 -10.44 2.36 -8.66
N ILE A 22 -10.42 1.55 -7.59
CA ILE A 22 -9.84 0.21 -7.57
C ILE A 22 -10.80 -0.86 -8.10
N LEU A 23 -12.11 -0.70 -7.88
CA LEU A 23 -13.11 -1.70 -8.27
C LEU A 23 -13.02 -2.15 -9.74
N PRO A 24 -12.81 -1.27 -10.74
CA PRO A 24 -12.67 -1.69 -12.14
C PRO A 24 -11.47 -2.63 -12.39
N PHE A 25 -10.36 -2.39 -11.69
CA PHE A 25 -9.19 -3.26 -11.77
C PHE A 25 -9.45 -4.63 -11.15
N VAL A 26 -10.16 -4.66 -10.01
CA VAL A 26 -10.55 -5.90 -9.34
C VAL A 26 -11.51 -6.71 -10.22
N GLU A 27 -12.45 -6.07 -10.89
CA GLU A 27 -13.38 -6.73 -11.81
C GLU A 27 -12.63 -7.37 -12.99
N THR A 28 -11.68 -6.65 -13.59
CA THR A 28 -10.84 -7.17 -14.68
C THR A 28 -9.94 -8.31 -14.20
N TRP A 29 -9.34 -8.19 -13.01
CA TRP A 29 -8.50 -9.23 -12.42
C TRP A 29 -9.25 -10.54 -12.15
N LEU A 30 -10.56 -10.45 -11.89
CA LEU A 30 -11.41 -11.61 -11.65
C LEU A 30 -12.01 -12.19 -12.94
N ASP A 31 -11.58 -11.75 -14.12
CA ASP A 31 -12.12 -12.28 -15.37
C ASP A 31 -12.01 -13.82 -15.46
N GLY A 32 -13.02 -14.45 -16.07
CA GLY A 32 -13.15 -15.91 -16.11
C GLY A 32 -13.58 -16.59 -14.80
N GLN A 33 -13.68 -15.88 -13.67
CA GLN A 33 -14.20 -16.44 -12.41
C GLN A 33 -15.73 -16.51 -12.38
N GLU A 34 -16.28 -17.40 -11.55
CA GLU A 34 -17.73 -17.54 -11.36
C GLU A 34 -18.38 -16.23 -10.85
N GLU A 35 -19.56 -15.91 -11.38
CA GLU A 35 -20.28 -14.67 -11.08
C GLU A 35 -20.58 -14.46 -9.58
N ARG A 36 -20.88 -15.53 -8.84
CA ARG A 36 -21.06 -15.43 -7.38
C ARG A 36 -19.77 -15.04 -6.67
N PHE A 37 -18.63 -15.56 -7.14
CA PHE A 37 -17.32 -15.26 -6.58
C PHE A 37 -16.92 -13.81 -6.86
N LYS A 38 -17.07 -13.35 -8.11
CA LYS A 38 -16.84 -11.95 -8.52
C LYS A 38 -17.60 -10.97 -7.62
N ARG A 39 -18.92 -11.15 -7.50
CA ARG A 39 -19.78 -10.30 -6.66
C ARG A 39 -19.36 -10.31 -5.19
N LYS A 40 -18.98 -11.46 -4.65
CA LYS A 40 -18.50 -11.56 -3.26
C LYS A 40 -17.22 -10.75 -3.06
N VAL A 41 -16.25 -10.85 -3.96
CA VAL A 41 -14.99 -10.10 -3.85
C VAL A 41 -15.24 -8.60 -3.95
N LEU A 42 -16.03 -8.13 -4.93
CA LEU A 42 -16.36 -6.71 -5.05
C LEU A 42 -17.07 -6.17 -3.79
N LYS A 43 -18.02 -6.93 -3.23
CA LYS A 43 -18.69 -6.56 -1.97
C LYS A 43 -17.74 -6.48 -0.77
N LEU A 44 -16.69 -7.31 -0.73
CA LEU A 44 -15.66 -7.20 0.31
C LEU A 44 -14.86 -5.91 0.17
N PHE A 45 -14.52 -5.50 -1.06
CA PHE A 45 -13.82 -4.23 -1.29
C PHE A 45 -14.68 -3.02 -0.91
N GLU A 46 -15.95 -3.01 -1.33
CA GLU A 46 -16.93 -1.97 -0.99
C GLU A 46 -17.19 -1.90 0.52
N GLY A 47 -17.35 -3.05 1.17
CA GLY A 47 -17.68 -3.17 2.60
C GLY A 47 -16.48 -3.11 3.55
N ALA A 48 -15.25 -2.89 3.05
CA ALA A 48 -14.04 -2.92 3.87
C ALA A 48 -13.88 -1.73 4.83
N GLY A 49 -14.68 -0.65 4.67
CA GLY A 49 -14.49 0.58 5.44
C GLY A 49 -13.17 1.29 5.13
N VAL A 50 -12.66 1.12 3.90
CA VAL A 50 -11.42 1.76 3.44
C VAL A 50 -11.78 2.76 2.35
N ASP A 51 -11.53 4.04 2.60
CA ASP A 51 -11.81 5.09 1.60
C ASP A 51 -10.73 5.12 0.53
N ARG A 52 -9.46 5.05 0.98
CA ARG A 52 -8.27 5.28 0.16
C ARG A 52 -7.14 4.35 0.55
N ARG A 53 -6.44 3.83 -0.46
CA ARG A 53 -5.23 3.01 -0.30
C ARG A 53 -4.01 3.75 -0.82
N TYR A 54 -2.86 3.43 -0.24
CA TYR A 54 -1.57 3.93 -0.67
C TYR A 54 -0.71 2.73 -1.08
N SER A 55 0.04 2.86 -2.18
CA SER A 55 0.78 1.76 -2.77
C SER A 55 2.16 2.21 -3.26
N ILE A 56 3.11 1.29 -3.22
CA ILE A 56 4.47 1.45 -3.79
C ILE A 56 4.51 1.22 -5.31
N MET A 57 3.41 0.76 -5.89
CA MET A 57 3.19 0.50 -7.31
C MET A 57 1.86 1.10 -7.74
N ASP A 58 1.73 1.53 -8.99
CA ASP A 58 0.42 1.97 -9.51
C ASP A 58 -0.53 0.77 -9.69
N ALA A 59 -1.84 1.04 -9.71
CA ALA A 59 -2.87 0.01 -9.82
C ALA A 59 -2.69 -0.87 -11.07
N GLU A 60 -2.40 -0.28 -12.23
CA GLU A 60 -2.14 -1.01 -13.47
C GLU A 60 -1.02 -2.04 -13.31
N GLU A 61 0.10 -1.67 -12.67
CA GLU A 61 1.23 -2.56 -12.43
C GLU A 61 0.91 -3.66 -11.41
N VAL A 62 0.11 -3.35 -10.39
CA VAL A 62 -0.30 -4.32 -9.35
C VAL A 62 -1.14 -5.45 -9.94
N PHE A 63 -2.05 -5.11 -10.88
CA PHE A 63 -2.96 -6.05 -11.51
C PHE A 63 -2.41 -6.67 -12.81
N ALA A 64 -1.26 -6.20 -13.31
CA ALA A 64 -0.57 -6.82 -14.42
C ALA A 64 0.08 -8.18 -14.03
N PRO A 65 0.18 -9.13 -14.98
CA PRO A 65 1.01 -10.31 -14.80
C PRO A 65 2.48 -9.92 -14.57
N THR A 66 3.07 -10.46 -13.52
CA THR A 66 4.49 -10.26 -13.16
C THR A 66 4.96 -11.48 -12.36
N ASN A 67 6.26 -11.59 -12.09
CA ASN A 67 6.83 -12.66 -11.29
C ASN A 67 7.21 -12.19 -9.88
N PHE A 68 7.49 -13.16 -9.01
CA PHE A 68 7.80 -12.90 -7.60
C PHE A 68 9.12 -12.12 -7.41
N GLU A 69 10.11 -12.37 -8.26
CA GLU A 69 11.42 -11.71 -8.20
C GLU A 69 11.30 -10.21 -8.49
N GLU A 70 10.59 -9.84 -9.55
CA GLU A 70 10.31 -8.44 -9.93
C GLU A 70 9.56 -7.71 -8.81
N ARG A 71 8.51 -8.33 -8.25
CA ARG A 71 7.76 -7.76 -7.12
C ARG A 71 8.66 -7.51 -5.91
N ASN A 72 9.56 -8.45 -5.60
CA ASN A 72 10.50 -8.29 -4.49
C ASN A 72 11.54 -7.19 -4.74
N ALA A 73 12.02 -7.04 -5.97
CA ALA A 73 12.95 -5.98 -6.34
C ALA A 73 12.31 -4.59 -6.08
N ILE A 74 11.05 -4.41 -6.48
CA ILE A 74 10.29 -3.19 -6.21
C ILE A 74 10.09 -2.98 -4.71
N TYR A 75 9.62 -4.01 -3.99
CA TYR A 75 9.41 -3.93 -2.55
C TYR A 75 10.67 -3.51 -1.80
N MET A 76 11.81 -4.16 -2.08
CA MET A 76 13.09 -3.83 -1.44
C MET A 76 13.53 -2.38 -1.70
N ARG A 77 13.34 -1.90 -2.93
CA ARG A 77 13.69 -0.52 -3.30
C ARG A 77 12.82 0.48 -2.55
N GLU A 78 11.50 0.32 -2.63
CA GLU A 78 10.56 1.30 -2.08
C GLU A 78 10.53 1.29 -0.55
N MET A 79 10.62 0.11 0.10
CA MET A 79 10.61 0.04 1.56
C MET A 79 11.87 0.61 2.21
N ARG A 80 13.04 0.47 1.57
CA ARG A 80 14.26 1.13 2.06
C ARG A 80 14.13 2.64 2.02
N ARG A 81 13.56 3.19 0.94
CA ARG A 81 13.32 4.62 0.79
C ARG A 81 12.32 5.14 1.82
N LEU A 82 11.13 4.54 1.91
CA LEU A 82 10.08 4.95 2.85
C LEU A 82 10.51 4.78 4.31
N GLY A 83 11.23 3.70 4.62
CA GLY A 83 11.76 3.45 5.95
C GLY A 83 12.79 4.50 6.36
N LYS A 84 13.70 4.87 5.46
CA LYS A 84 14.67 5.96 5.67
C LYS A 84 13.95 7.28 5.93
N GLU A 85 13.04 7.68 5.04
CA GLU A 85 12.30 8.94 5.15
C GLU A 85 11.47 9.00 6.46
N SER A 86 10.79 7.89 6.83
CA SER A 86 10.04 7.81 8.09
C SER A 86 10.94 7.91 9.32
N LEU A 87 12.14 7.32 9.28
CA LEU A 87 13.12 7.39 10.36
C LEU A 87 13.67 8.81 10.50
N GLU A 88 14.13 9.42 9.40
CA GLU A 88 14.63 10.79 9.39
C GLU A 88 13.58 11.76 9.93
N LYS A 89 12.30 11.60 9.53
CA LYS A 89 11.18 12.39 10.10
C LYS A 89 11.04 12.21 11.60
N ALA A 90 11.16 10.98 12.11
CA ALA A 90 11.07 10.71 13.55
C ALA A 90 12.26 11.30 14.33
N LEU A 91 13.49 11.16 13.81
CA LEU A 91 14.71 11.69 14.42
C LEU A 91 14.67 13.21 14.46
N ASN A 92 14.32 13.85 13.34
CA ASN A 92 14.18 15.31 13.27
C ASN A 92 13.11 15.82 14.25
N LYS A 93 11.96 15.13 14.35
CA LYS A 93 10.90 15.47 15.32
C LYS A 93 11.35 15.31 16.79
N ALA A 94 12.24 14.36 17.05
CA ALA A 94 12.86 14.18 18.36
C ALA A 94 14.06 15.11 18.62
N GLN A 95 14.44 15.94 17.64
CA GLN A 95 15.67 16.76 17.66
C GLN A 95 16.95 15.93 17.83
N TRP A 96 16.96 14.73 17.25
CA TRP A 96 18.12 13.84 17.21
C TRP A 96 18.83 13.95 15.86
N LYS A 97 20.10 13.52 15.81
CA LYS A 97 20.87 13.49 14.57
C LYS A 97 20.27 12.45 13.63
N ALA A 98 19.79 12.91 12.48
CA ALA A 98 19.34 12.09 11.37
C ALA A 98 20.51 11.49 10.58
#